data_AF-A0AAF1BIS6-F1
#
_entry.id   AF-A0AAF1BIS6-F1
#
_cell.length_a   1.000
_cell.length_b   1.000
_cell.length_c   1.000
_cell.angle_alpha   90.00
_cell.angle_beta   90.00
_cell.angle_gamma   90.00
#
_symmetry.space_group_name_H-M   'P 1'
#
loop_
_entity.id
_entity.type
_entity.pdbx_description
1 polymer ?
#
loop_
_entity_poly.entity_id
_entity_poly.type
_entity_poly.pdbx_seq_one_letter_code
_entity_poly.pdbx_strand_id
1 'polypeptide(L)'
;MARKNISLFTNLLFITFFFIGIATAQQPPLLDFGPCSSYGGPAGCNTYCLGIAYKGGICQTVTSGSHTGENHCFCKTTLSRRKY
;
A
#
# COMPACT_ATOMS: atom_id res chain seq x y z
N MET A 1 10.35 9.57 -51.07
CA MET A 1 9.04 9.68 -50.37
C MET A 1 9.21 9.11 -48.96
N ALA A 2 9.56 9.92 -47.96
CA ALA A 2 9.88 9.42 -46.61
C ALA A 2 9.56 10.46 -45.52
N ARG A 3 8.31 10.91 -45.45
CA ARG A 3 7.82 11.78 -44.37
C ARG A 3 6.34 11.47 -44.12
N LYS A 4 6.04 10.40 -43.39
CA LYS A 4 4.66 10.20 -42.92
C LYS A 4 4.48 9.40 -41.62
N ASN A 5 5.51 8.70 -41.14
CA ASN A 5 5.32 7.71 -40.07
C ASN A 5 5.95 8.09 -38.71
N ILE A 6 6.74 9.16 -38.62
CA ILE A 6 7.42 9.54 -37.36
C ILE A 6 6.42 10.06 -36.31
N SER A 7 5.30 10.64 -36.75
CA SER A 7 4.28 11.20 -35.86
C SER A 7 3.46 10.14 -35.11
N LEU A 8 3.46 8.89 -35.54
CA LEU A 8 2.67 7.83 -34.90
C LEU A 8 3.45 7.18 -33.74
N PHE A 9 4.76 6.99 -33.92
CA PHE A 9 5.64 6.36 -32.93
C PHE A 9 5.84 7.22 -31.68
N THR A 10 5.90 8.55 -31.81
CA THR A 10 6.02 9.46 -30.66
C THR A 10 4.76 9.48 -29.79
N ASN A 11 3.57 9.45 -30.41
CA ASN A 11 2.31 9.40 -29.67
C ASN A 11 2.13 8.08 -28.91
N LEU A 12 2.55 6.95 -29.49
CA LEU A 12 2.48 5.64 -28.84
C LEU A 12 3.40 5.54 -27.61
N LEU A 13 4.62 6.08 -27.71
CA LEU A 13 5.56 6.13 -26.59
C LEU A 13 5.01 6.97 -25.43
N PHE A 14 4.44 8.14 -25.72
CA PHE A 14 3.82 9.00 -24.71
C PHE A 14 2.71 8.29 -23.92
N ILE A 15 1.85 7.55 -24.62
CA ILE A 15 0.75 6.81 -24.00
C ILE A 15 1.30 5.71 -23.08
N THR A 16 2.31 4.94 -23.51
CA THR A 16 2.93 3.90 -22.68
C THR A 16 3.61 4.47 -21.42
N PHE A 17 4.29 5.61 -21.52
CA PHE A 17 4.90 6.26 -20.35
C PHE A 17 3.84 6.78 -19.37
N PHE A 18 2.71 7.28 -19.86
CA PHE A 18 1.62 7.77 -19.03
C PHE A 18 0.98 6.64 -18.21
N PHE A 19 0.83 5.43 -18.78
CA PHE A 19 0.28 4.27 -18.05
C PHE A 19 1.24 3.72 -16.99
N ILE A 20 2.56 3.77 -17.22
CA ILE A 20 3.56 3.33 -16.23
C ILE A 20 3.56 4.25 -14.99
N GLY A 21 3.25 5.54 -15.15
CA GLY A 21 3.19 6.49 -14.04
C GLY A 21 2.05 6.24 -13.03
N ILE A 22 0.98 5.54 -13.43
CA ILE A 22 -0.24 5.38 -12.62
C ILE A 22 -0.21 4.09 -11.77
N ALA A 23 0.68 3.14 -12.09
CA ALA A 23 0.72 1.82 -11.44
C ALA A 23 1.31 1.81 -10.01
N THR A 24 1.78 2.96 -9.49
CA THR A 24 2.28 3.03 -8.10
C THR A 24 1.24 3.61 -7.14
N ALA A 25 0.02 3.06 -7.18
CA ALA A 25 -0.88 3.11 -6.02
C ALA A 25 -0.31 2.17 -4.94
N GLN A 26 0.85 2.52 -4.39
CA GLN A 26 1.40 1.88 -3.21
C GLN A 26 0.40 2.13 -2.09
N GLN A 27 -0.39 1.12 -1.77
CA GLN A 27 -1.20 1.09 -0.55
C GLN A 27 -0.33 1.59 0.60
N PRO A 28 -0.84 2.49 1.45
CA PRO A 28 -0.07 2.96 2.60
C PRO A 28 0.46 1.73 3.34
N PRO A 29 1.74 1.69 3.76
CA PRO A 29 2.28 0.51 4.38
C PRO A 29 1.53 0.29 5.69
N LEU A 30 0.54 -0.60 5.66
CA LEU A 30 -0.03 -1.23 6.83
C LEU A 30 0.99 -2.28 7.21
N LEU A 31 1.73 -2.04 8.29
CA LEU A 31 2.66 -3.04 8.80
C LEU A 31 1.87 -4.09 9.56
N ASP A 32 2.07 -5.35 9.19
CA ASP A 32 1.54 -6.51 9.91
C ASP A 32 2.43 -6.79 11.13
N PHE A 33 1.83 -6.77 12.32
CA PHE A 33 2.48 -7.07 13.59
C PHE A 33 2.06 -8.44 14.17
N GLY A 34 1.38 -9.27 13.37
CA GLY A 34 0.93 -10.61 13.73
C GLY A 34 -0.52 -10.65 14.23
N PRO A 35 -0.96 -11.77 14.82
CA PRO A 35 -2.36 -12.01 15.11
C PRO A 35 -2.92 -11.05 16.17
N CYS A 36 -4.14 -10.56 15.93
CA CYS A 36 -4.80 -9.60 16.81
C CYS A 36 -5.14 -10.14 18.19
N SER A 37 -5.26 -11.46 18.34
CA SER A 37 -5.44 -12.14 19.63
C SER A 37 -4.27 -11.86 20.58
N SER A 38 -3.04 -11.73 20.07
CA SER A 38 -1.85 -11.41 20.88
C SER A 38 -1.91 -10.03 21.54
N TYR A 39 -2.70 -9.13 20.98
CA TYR A 39 -2.85 -7.75 21.47
C TYR A 39 -4.14 -7.55 22.28
N GLY A 40 -4.90 -8.60 22.58
CA GLY A 40 -6.20 -8.46 23.25
C GLY A 40 -7.28 -7.88 22.33
N GLY A 41 -7.16 -8.09 21.02
CA GLY A 41 -8.14 -7.68 20.02
C GLY A 41 -7.90 -6.28 19.42
N PRO A 42 -8.92 -5.69 18.77
CA PRO A 42 -8.76 -4.47 17.98
C PRO A 42 -8.36 -3.25 18.81
N ALA A 43 -8.86 -3.14 20.06
CA ALA A 43 -8.51 -2.04 20.94
C ALA A 43 -7.03 -2.07 21.33
N GLY A 44 -6.49 -3.24 21.71
CA GLY A 44 -5.09 -3.33 22.10
C GLY A 44 -4.12 -3.30 20.91
N CYS A 45 -4.52 -3.79 19.74
CA CYS A 45 -3.80 -3.54 18.48
C CYS A 45 -3.66 -2.02 18.23
N ASN A 46 -4.75 -1.26 18.37
CA ASN A 46 -4.71 0.18 18.22
C ASN A 46 -3.78 0.87 19.24
N THR A 47 -3.88 0.49 20.52
CA THR A 47 -3.01 1.02 21.59
C THR A 47 -1.54 0.70 21.34
N TYR A 48 -1.22 -0.53 20.91
CA TYR A 48 0.14 -0.93 20.56
C TYR A 48 0.69 -0.03 19.43
N CYS A 49 -0.05 0.10 18.34
CA CYS A 49 0.35 0.93 17.20
C CYS A 49 0.54 2.41 17.60
N LEU A 50 -0.32 2.96 18.46
CA LEU A 50 -0.15 4.31 19.00
C LEU A 50 1.14 4.43 19.86
N GLY A 51 1.46 3.39 20.65
CA GLY A 51 2.65 3.32 21.47
C GLY A 51 3.97 3.28 20.67
N ILE A 52 3.95 2.70 19.47
CA ILE A 52 5.11 2.63 18.57
C ILE A 52 5.16 3.78 17.52
N ALA A 53 4.45 4.89 17.78
CA ALA A 53 4.41 6.10 16.95
C ALA A 53 3.69 5.97 15.58
N TYR A 54 2.72 5.07 15.46
CA TYR A 54 1.83 4.97 14.30
C TYR A 54 0.52 5.73 14.57
N LYS A 55 -0.31 5.96 13.55
CA LYS A 55 -1.59 6.69 13.70
C LYS A 55 -2.70 5.87 14.36
N GLY A 56 -2.41 4.61 14.67
CA GLY A 56 -3.37 3.63 15.18
C GLY A 56 -3.27 2.32 14.44
N GLY A 57 -4.04 1.35 14.90
CA GLY A 57 -4.02 -0.03 14.45
C GLY A 57 -5.42 -0.54 14.17
N ILE A 58 -5.52 -1.49 13.25
CA ILE A 58 -6.78 -2.19 12.96
C ILE A 58 -6.53 -3.69 12.86
N CYS A 59 -7.50 -4.49 13.30
CA CYS A 59 -7.51 -5.90 12.98
C CYS A 59 -8.12 -6.11 11.60
N GLN A 60 -7.37 -6.70 10.69
CA GLN A 60 -7.89 -7.13 9.38
C GLN A 60 -7.60 -8.61 9.16
N THR A 61 -8.52 -9.26 8.48
CA THR A 61 -8.34 -10.64 8.06
C THR A 61 -7.34 -10.69 6.91
N VAL A 62 -6.30 -11.51 7.06
CA VAL A 62 -5.34 -11.77 5.99
C VAL A 62 -6.04 -12.61 4.92
N THR A 63 -6.09 -12.12 3.68
CA THR A 63 -6.75 -12.82 2.56
C THR A 63 -5.77 -13.51 1.63
N SER A 64 -4.47 -13.50 1.94
CA SER A 64 -3.42 -14.06 1.09
C SER A 64 -2.22 -14.50 1.91
N GLY A 65 -1.68 -15.69 1.62
CA GLY A 65 -0.54 -16.29 2.33
C GLY A 65 -0.91 -17.45 3.25
N SER A 66 0.05 -17.93 4.06
CA SER A 66 -0.12 -19.11 4.92
C SER A 66 -1.11 -18.90 6.09
N HIS A 67 -1.49 -17.67 6.38
CA HIS A 67 -2.38 -17.26 7.48
C HIS A 67 -3.73 -16.74 6.98
N THR A 68 -4.14 -17.18 5.78
CA THR A 68 -5.39 -16.74 5.16
C THR A 68 -6.58 -17.09 6.06
N GLY A 69 -7.38 -16.08 6.43
CA GLY A 69 -8.53 -16.22 7.33
C GLY A 69 -8.27 -15.79 8.78
N GLU A 70 -7.02 -15.48 9.15
CA GLU A 70 -6.68 -15.00 10.49
C GLU A 70 -6.72 -13.48 10.59
N ASN A 71 -7.17 -12.96 11.73
CA ASN A 71 -7.18 -11.52 12.00
C ASN A 71 -5.81 -11.08 12.50
N HIS A 72 -5.13 -10.23 11.72
CA HIS A 72 -3.83 -9.66 12.02
C HIS A 72 -3.94 -8.18 12.39
N CYS A 73 -3.03 -7.72 13.25
CA CYS A 73 -2.92 -6.34 13.68
C CYS A 73 -2.09 -5.56 12.66
N PHE A 74 -2.74 -4.61 12.00
CA PHE A 74 -2.11 -3.73 11.02
C PHE A 74 -1.99 -2.31 11.55
N CYS A 75 -0.76 -1.81 11.69
CA CYS A 75 -0.53 -0.43 12.09
C CYS A 75 -0.51 0.51 10.88
N LYS A 76 -1.26 1.62 10.97
CA LYS A 76 -1.30 2.66 9.94
C LYS A 76 -0.06 3.54 10.05
N THR A 77 0.89 3.37 9.13
CA THR A 77 2.05 4.26 9.05
C THR A 77 1.61 5.68 8.70
N THR A 78 2.29 6.66 9.28
CA THR A 78 2.30 8.03 8.73
C THR A 78 3.15 8.08 7.48
N LEU A 79 2.79 7.36 6.41
CA LEU A 79 3.35 7.70 5.10
C LEU A 79 2.59 8.90 4.53
N SER A 80 2.52 9.99 5.31
CA SER A 80 2.46 11.32 4.72
C SER A 80 3.86 11.51 4.14
N ARG A 81 4.03 11.19 2.85
CA ARG A 81 5.23 11.56 2.10
C ARG A 81 5.47 13.04 2.40
N ARG A 82 6.42 13.36 3.29
CA ARG A 82 7.12 14.64 3.22
C ARG A 82 7.79 14.60 1.86
N LYS A 83 7.15 15.24 0.88
CA LYS A 83 7.82 15.75 -0.30
C LYS A 83 8.91 16.68 0.24
N TYR A 84 10.13 16.16 0.34
CA TYR A 84 11.33 16.98 0.36
C TYR A 84 11.82 17.11 -1.07
#